data_AF-U7URA8-F1
#
_entry.id   AF-U7URA8-F1
#
_cell.length_a   1.000
_cell.length_b   1.000
_cell.length_c   1.000
_cell.angle_alpha   90.00
_cell.angle_beta   90.00
_cell.angle_gamma   90.00
#
_symmetry.space_group_name_H-M   'P 1'
#
loop_
_entity.id
_entity.type
_entity.pdbx_description
1 polymer ?
#
loop_
_entity_poly.entity_id
_entity_poly.type
_entity_poly.pdbx_seq_one_letter_code
_entity_poly.pdbx_strand_id
1 'polypeptide(L)'
;MFKIFKKLKKNTELPSIYYELKAAENAEDYKLKFPNNNDYKGYDYGEYEYKILTGNIKVEQKNTTELNLALDDYYLKKEDSLKKIDEFFKNHRALETMDGFQYHVFREDYFDENRLSGLATNLLRQARQVETVKFAILLSRYFDLSQKEALIELIYEYGTFPDFTYYSLLVLKPMDLYFAAMEYYKENTFSYGSKIVEKMEEK
;
A
#
# COMPACT_ATOMS: atom_id res chain seq x y z
N MET A 1 -29.31 22.17 -37.16
CA MET A 1 -29.38 21.88 -35.71
C MET A 1 -28.30 20.85 -35.39
N PHE A 2 -27.11 21.30 -34.96
CA PHE A 2 -25.95 20.43 -34.73
C PHE A 2 -26.14 19.63 -33.44
N LYS A 3 -26.29 18.30 -33.54
CA LYS A 3 -26.15 17.39 -32.40
C LYS A 3 -24.66 17.08 -32.23
N ILE A 4 -24.01 17.83 -31.35
CA ILE A 4 -22.66 17.52 -30.87
C ILE A 4 -22.80 16.35 -29.89
N PHE A 5 -22.66 15.12 -30.39
CA PHE A 5 -22.34 13.99 -29.53
C PHE A 5 -20.88 14.15 -29.12
N LYS A 6 -20.66 14.73 -27.93
CA LYS A 6 -19.38 14.65 -27.23
C LYS A 6 -19.18 13.16 -26.88
N LYS A 7 -18.47 12.45 -27.75
CA LYS A 7 -17.96 11.11 -27.47
C LYS A 7 -17.02 11.27 -26.27
N LEU A 8 -17.51 10.99 -25.07
CA LEU A 8 -16.68 10.81 -23.89
C LEU A 8 -15.63 9.77 -24.27
N LYS A 9 -14.36 10.17 -24.36
CA LYS A 9 -13.25 9.22 -24.42
C LYS A 9 -13.43 8.34 -23.18
N LYS A 10 -13.77 7.06 -23.37
CA LYS A 10 -13.56 6.04 -22.34
C LYS A 10 -12.09 6.16 -21.97
N ASN A 11 -11.80 6.71 -20.80
CA ASN A 11 -10.45 6.68 -20.27
C ASN A 11 -10.17 5.19 -20.01
N THR A 12 -9.30 4.60 -20.83
CA THR A 12 -8.97 3.16 -20.79
C THR A 12 -7.98 2.82 -19.70
N GLU A 13 -7.55 3.81 -18.91
CA GLU A 13 -6.70 3.59 -17.75
C GLU A 13 -7.55 3.13 -16.58
N LEU A 14 -7.16 2.01 -15.98
CA LEU A 14 -7.74 1.53 -14.73
C LEU A 14 -7.60 2.65 -13.66
N PRO A 15 -8.64 2.89 -12.85
CA PRO A 15 -8.56 3.85 -11.76
C PRO A 15 -7.47 3.45 -10.76
N SER A 16 -6.98 4.40 -9.96
CA SER A 16 -6.09 4.03 -8.86
C SER A 16 -6.85 3.22 -7.83
N ILE A 17 -6.12 2.38 -7.10
CA ILE A 17 -6.66 1.54 -6.02
C ILE A 17 -7.45 2.38 -5.01
N TYR A 18 -7.00 3.61 -4.72
CA TYR A 18 -7.72 4.56 -3.86
C TYR A 18 -9.16 4.83 -4.32
N TYR A 19 -9.41 5.02 -5.62
CA TYR A 19 -10.77 5.29 -6.10
C TYR A 19 -11.64 4.04 -6.09
N GLU A 20 -11.05 2.86 -6.28
CA GLU A 20 -11.76 1.59 -6.13
C GLU A 20 -12.14 1.37 -4.66
N LEU A 21 -11.28 1.70 -3.70
CA LEU A 21 -11.62 1.70 -2.27
C LEU A 21 -12.81 2.60 -1.95
N LYS A 22 -12.80 3.84 -2.44
CA LYS A 22 -13.91 4.77 -2.23
C LYS A 22 -15.23 4.28 -2.84
N ALA A 23 -15.17 3.51 -3.93
CA ALA A 23 -16.34 2.83 -4.44
C ALA A 23 -16.79 1.68 -3.50
N ALA A 24 -15.85 0.94 -2.92
CA ALA A 24 -16.09 -0.16 -1.99
C ALA A 24 -16.71 0.27 -0.65
N GLU A 25 -16.33 1.43 -0.13
CA GLU A 25 -16.93 2.00 1.11
C GLU A 25 -18.46 2.11 1.01
N ASN A 26 -18.99 2.34 -0.20
CA ASN A 26 -20.41 2.54 -0.45
C ASN A 26 -21.17 1.27 -0.86
N ALA A 27 -20.47 0.14 -1.04
CA ALA A 27 -21.03 -1.10 -1.55
C ALA A 27 -20.33 -2.34 -0.95
N GLU A 28 -21.00 -3.02 -0.02
CA GLU A 28 -20.46 -4.19 0.69
C GLU A 28 -20.05 -5.33 -0.25
N ASP A 29 -20.78 -5.55 -1.35
CA ASP A 29 -20.44 -6.53 -2.38
C ASP A 29 -19.19 -6.15 -3.19
N TYR A 30 -18.86 -4.86 -3.26
CA TYR A 30 -17.69 -4.36 -3.95
C TYR A 30 -16.41 -4.60 -3.14
N LYS A 31 -16.48 -4.60 -1.79
CA LYS A 31 -15.33 -4.98 -0.94
C LYS A 31 -14.79 -6.37 -1.28
N LEU A 32 -15.67 -7.33 -1.58
CA LEU A 32 -15.29 -8.69 -1.96
C LEU A 32 -14.68 -8.80 -3.37
N LYS A 33 -14.82 -7.75 -4.20
CA LYS A 33 -14.26 -7.67 -5.57
C LYS A 33 -12.91 -6.94 -5.61
N PHE A 34 -12.56 -6.27 -4.51
CA PHE A 34 -11.38 -5.44 -4.39
C PHE A 34 -10.28 -6.18 -3.59
N PRO A 35 -9.06 -6.31 -4.11
CA PRO A 35 -8.66 -6.47 -5.51
C PRO A 35 -8.58 -7.97 -5.83
N ASN A 36 -9.45 -8.46 -6.72
CA ASN A 36 -9.30 -9.77 -7.34
C ASN A 36 -8.07 -9.74 -8.29
N ASN A 37 -6.88 -9.51 -7.72
CA ASN A 37 -5.63 -9.29 -8.42
C ASN A 37 -5.10 -10.64 -8.89
N ASN A 38 -4.97 -10.78 -10.20
CA ASN A 38 -4.26 -11.89 -10.84
C ASN A 38 -2.79 -12.03 -10.36
N ASP A 39 -2.27 -11.04 -9.62
CA ASP A 39 -0.91 -11.02 -9.05
C ASP A 39 -0.73 -12.07 -7.94
N TYR A 40 -1.83 -12.49 -7.30
CA TYR A 40 -1.85 -13.54 -6.28
C TYR A 40 -2.70 -14.73 -6.71
N LYS A 41 -2.27 -15.42 -7.78
CA LYS A 41 -2.83 -16.75 -8.08
C LYS A 41 -2.65 -17.67 -6.86
N GLY A 42 -3.75 -17.96 -6.17
CA GLY A 42 -3.83 -19.00 -5.14
C GLY A 42 -3.77 -18.54 -3.69
N TYR A 43 -3.89 -17.24 -3.39
CA TYR A 43 -4.09 -16.76 -2.02
C TYR A 43 -5.44 -16.04 -1.89
N ASP A 44 -6.13 -16.28 -0.79
CA ASP A 44 -7.26 -15.44 -0.37
C ASP A 44 -6.76 -14.08 0.16
N TYR A 45 -7.65 -13.08 0.22
CA TYR A 45 -7.34 -11.73 0.71
C TYR A 45 -6.66 -11.76 2.09
N GLY A 46 -5.45 -11.19 2.18
CA GLY A 46 -4.60 -11.15 3.39
C GLY A 46 -3.98 -12.49 3.82
N GLU A 47 -4.18 -13.59 3.08
CA GLU A 47 -3.69 -14.91 3.49
C GLU A 47 -2.15 -14.98 3.55
N TYR A 48 -1.48 -14.32 2.60
CA TYR A 48 -0.02 -14.27 2.57
C TYR A 48 0.55 -13.58 3.81
N GLU A 49 0.02 -12.41 4.15
CA GLU A 49 0.39 -11.64 5.34
C GLU A 49 0.14 -12.44 6.62
N TYR A 50 -0.99 -13.13 6.70
CA TYR A 50 -1.29 -14.00 7.84
C TYR A 50 -0.30 -15.16 7.97
N LYS A 51 0.10 -15.79 6.84
CA LYS A 51 1.11 -16.85 6.83
C LYS A 51 2.50 -16.34 7.24
N ILE A 52 2.86 -15.11 6.89
CA ILE A 52 4.08 -14.47 7.42
C ILE A 52 3.97 -14.25 8.92
N LEU A 53 2.87 -13.64 9.35
CA LEU A 53 2.65 -13.28 10.76
C LEU A 53 2.70 -14.50 11.69
N THR A 54 2.20 -15.65 11.22
CA THR A 54 2.21 -16.93 11.93
C THR A 54 3.50 -17.74 11.77
N GLY A 55 4.45 -17.27 10.95
CA GLY A 55 5.75 -17.94 10.74
C GLY A 55 5.69 -19.12 9.77
N ASN A 56 4.58 -19.30 9.06
CA ASN A 56 4.41 -20.36 8.07
C ASN A 56 5.13 -20.06 6.74
N ILE A 57 5.39 -18.79 6.45
CA ILE A 57 6.19 -18.33 5.31
C ILE A 57 7.28 -17.39 5.82
N LYS A 58 8.46 -17.47 5.21
CA LYS A 58 9.54 -16.49 5.38
C LYS A 58 9.61 -15.58 4.16
N VAL A 59 9.86 -14.30 4.40
CA VAL A 59 10.10 -13.32 3.33
C VAL A 59 11.49 -13.54 2.76
N GLU A 60 11.58 -13.70 1.45
CA GLU A 60 12.85 -13.79 0.73
C GLU A 60 13.15 -12.45 0.04
N GLN A 61 14.32 -11.89 0.30
CA GLN A 61 14.71 -10.62 -0.32
C GLN A 61 14.89 -10.78 -1.84
N LYS A 62 14.43 -9.78 -2.59
CA LYS A 62 14.55 -9.71 -4.06
C LYS A 62 15.46 -8.55 -4.46
N ASN A 63 15.89 -8.60 -5.72
CA ASN A 63 16.68 -7.53 -6.31
C ASN A 63 15.82 -6.24 -6.40
N THR A 64 16.34 -5.13 -5.89
CA THR A 64 15.66 -3.83 -5.87
C THR A 64 16.31 -2.78 -6.75
N THR A 65 17.25 -3.15 -7.64
CA THR A 65 17.98 -2.18 -8.49
C THR A 65 17.03 -1.30 -9.31
N GLU A 66 16.00 -1.88 -9.93
CA GLU A 66 15.03 -1.11 -10.72
C GLU A 66 14.18 -0.17 -9.85
N LEU A 67 13.76 -0.65 -8.67
CA LEU A 67 13.06 0.17 -7.69
C LEU A 67 13.93 1.35 -7.24
N ASN A 68 15.19 1.11 -6.92
CA ASN A 68 16.15 2.11 -6.48
C ASN A 68 16.34 3.20 -7.55
N LEU A 69 16.50 2.82 -8.81
CA LEU A 69 16.58 3.78 -9.93
C LEU A 69 15.29 4.60 -10.09
N ALA A 70 14.12 3.98 -9.88
CA ALA A 70 12.84 4.68 -9.94
C ALA A 70 12.67 5.67 -8.76
N LEU A 71 13.21 5.31 -7.58
CA LEU A 71 13.27 6.21 -6.43
C LEU A 71 14.21 7.38 -6.72
N ASP A 72 15.40 7.16 -7.27
CA ASP A 72 16.32 8.24 -7.65
C ASP A 72 15.65 9.19 -8.66
N ASP A 73 14.93 8.65 -9.64
CA ASP A 73 14.13 9.44 -10.58
C ASP A 73 13.08 10.30 -9.87
N TYR A 74 12.45 9.80 -8.81
CA TYR A 74 11.54 10.59 -7.96
C TYR A 74 12.30 11.69 -7.22
N TYR A 75 13.47 11.37 -6.65
CA TYR A 75 14.32 12.35 -5.98
C TYR A 75 14.90 13.41 -6.94
N LEU A 76 14.94 13.12 -8.24
CA LEU A 76 15.32 14.06 -9.30
C LEU A 76 14.11 14.73 -9.98
N LYS A 77 12.89 14.51 -9.47
CA LYS A 77 11.63 15.08 -9.98
C LYS A 77 11.35 14.72 -11.45
N LYS A 78 11.70 13.52 -11.89
CA LYS A 78 11.37 13.03 -13.24
C LYS A 78 9.90 12.59 -13.30
N GLU A 79 9.21 12.98 -14.36
CA GLU A 79 7.75 12.88 -14.50
C GLU A 79 7.20 11.44 -14.39
N ASP A 80 7.96 10.43 -14.84
CA ASP A 80 7.50 9.03 -14.88
C ASP A 80 7.90 8.18 -13.67
N SER A 81 8.52 8.76 -12.65
CA SER A 81 9.07 8.02 -11.50
C SER A 81 8.03 7.17 -10.76
N LEU A 82 6.86 7.74 -10.45
CA LEU A 82 5.77 7.02 -9.77
C LEU A 82 5.25 5.84 -10.60
N LYS A 83 5.17 6.01 -11.92
CA LYS A 83 4.75 4.94 -12.83
C LYS A 83 5.77 3.80 -12.86
N LYS A 84 7.07 4.10 -12.84
CA LYS A 84 8.12 3.08 -12.78
C LYS A 84 8.09 2.28 -11.48
N ILE A 85 7.83 2.96 -10.35
CA ILE A 85 7.63 2.29 -9.06
C ILE A 85 6.44 1.34 -9.14
N ASP A 86 5.31 1.80 -9.67
CA ASP A 86 4.09 0.98 -9.78
C ASP A 86 4.29 -0.21 -10.75
N GLU A 87 4.97 -0.02 -11.88
CA GLU A 87 5.30 -1.10 -12.82
C GLU A 87 6.21 -2.17 -12.20
N PHE A 88 7.19 -1.76 -11.38
CA PHE A 88 8.07 -2.69 -10.67
C PHE A 88 7.26 -3.64 -9.76
N PHE A 89 6.26 -3.10 -9.07
CA PHE A 89 5.41 -3.85 -8.14
C PHE A 89 4.37 -4.77 -8.80
N LYS A 90 4.31 -4.83 -10.14
CA LYS A 90 3.52 -5.87 -10.83
C LYS A 90 4.06 -7.28 -10.59
N ASN A 91 5.36 -7.41 -10.35
CA ASN A 91 6.04 -8.71 -10.26
C ASN A 91 6.84 -8.89 -8.95
N HIS A 92 6.73 -7.96 -8.01
CA HIS A 92 7.49 -7.97 -6.77
C HIS A 92 6.57 -7.66 -5.60
N ARG A 93 6.80 -8.30 -4.45
CA ARG A 93 6.07 -7.98 -3.22
C ARG A 93 6.78 -6.89 -2.44
N ALA A 94 6.03 -6.01 -1.79
CA ALA A 94 6.57 -4.92 -1.00
C ALA A 94 7.49 -5.38 0.14
N LEU A 95 7.13 -6.46 0.85
CA LEU A 95 7.97 -6.98 1.94
C LEU A 95 9.33 -7.50 1.47
N GLU A 96 9.41 -8.00 0.24
CA GLU A 96 10.62 -8.58 -0.34
C GLU A 96 11.64 -7.51 -0.78
N THR A 97 11.28 -6.22 -0.68
CA THR A 97 12.08 -5.11 -1.22
C THR A 97 12.54 -4.12 -0.14
N MET A 98 12.04 -4.27 1.10
CA MET A 98 12.29 -3.30 2.17
C MET A 98 13.75 -3.20 2.59
N ASP A 99 14.50 -4.31 2.63
CA ASP A 99 15.91 -4.29 3.02
C ASP A 99 16.75 -3.58 1.95
N GLY A 100 16.46 -3.86 0.66
CA GLY A 100 17.12 -3.23 -0.47
C GLY A 100 16.82 -1.73 -0.57
N PHE A 101 15.57 -1.35 -0.33
CA PHE A 101 15.15 0.05 -0.18
C PHE A 101 15.92 0.74 0.96
N GLN A 102 15.93 0.13 2.14
CA GLN A 102 16.55 0.69 3.33
C GLN A 102 18.04 0.96 3.10
N TYR A 103 18.74 -0.03 2.52
CA TYR A 103 20.15 0.10 2.17
C TYR A 103 20.42 1.21 1.16
N HIS A 104 19.54 1.37 0.17
CA HIS A 104 19.66 2.43 -0.85
C HIS A 104 19.46 3.81 -0.23
N VAL A 105 18.32 4.02 0.42
CA VAL A 105 17.91 5.34 0.89
C VAL A 105 18.80 5.89 2.01
N PHE A 106 19.29 5.04 2.90
CA PHE A 106 20.18 5.50 3.99
C PHE A 106 21.65 5.63 3.57
N ARG A 107 22.04 5.17 2.38
CA ARG A 107 23.38 5.40 1.83
C ARG A 107 23.49 6.71 1.06
N GLU A 108 22.37 7.23 0.56
CA GLU A 108 22.35 8.48 -0.16
C GLU A 108 22.39 9.66 0.82
N ASP A 109 23.32 10.61 0.60
CA ASP A 109 23.48 11.81 1.42
C ASP A 109 22.27 12.78 1.37
N TYR A 110 21.22 12.43 0.62
CA TYR A 110 20.06 13.27 0.34
C TYR A 110 18.75 12.74 0.92
N PHE A 111 18.81 11.82 1.90
CA PHE A 111 17.62 11.39 2.62
C PHE A 111 16.87 12.60 3.19
N ASP A 112 15.59 12.69 2.86
CA ASP A 112 14.71 13.78 3.30
C ASP A 112 13.35 13.18 3.65
N GLU A 113 13.01 13.23 4.93
CA GLU A 113 11.74 12.73 5.47
C GLU A 113 10.51 13.38 4.81
N ASN A 114 10.57 14.68 4.50
CA ASN A 114 9.45 15.36 3.85
C ASN A 114 9.25 14.82 2.44
N ARG A 115 10.33 14.58 1.71
CA ARG A 115 10.26 13.97 0.38
C ARG A 115 9.75 12.54 0.44
N LEU A 116 10.20 11.75 1.42
CA LEU A 116 9.73 10.38 1.61
C LEU A 116 8.24 10.34 1.98
N SER A 117 7.78 11.25 2.86
CA SER A 117 6.36 11.37 3.20
C SER A 117 5.50 11.81 2.00
N GLY A 118 6.04 12.68 1.15
CA GLY A 118 5.42 13.06 -0.13
C GLY A 118 5.33 11.89 -1.11
N LEU A 119 6.36 11.04 -1.19
CA LEU A 119 6.35 9.82 -1.99
C LEU A 119 5.25 8.86 -1.51
N ALA A 120 5.24 8.54 -0.22
CA ALA A 120 4.24 7.65 0.39
C ALA A 120 2.82 8.14 0.09
N THR A 121 2.55 9.43 0.31
CA THR A 121 1.24 10.04 0.04
C THR A 121 0.84 9.93 -1.43
N ASN A 122 1.77 10.21 -2.35
CA ASN A 122 1.49 10.14 -3.79
C ASN A 122 1.21 8.70 -4.24
N LEU A 123 2.00 7.74 -3.76
CA LEU A 123 1.81 6.33 -4.09
C LEU A 123 0.47 5.82 -3.55
N LEU A 124 0.09 6.13 -2.30
CA LEU A 124 -1.23 5.73 -1.78
C LEU A 124 -2.37 6.27 -2.66
N ARG A 125 -2.32 7.52 -3.09
CA ARG A 125 -3.40 8.12 -3.89
C ARG A 125 -3.46 7.62 -5.34
N GLN A 126 -2.33 7.26 -5.92
CA GLN A 126 -2.18 7.08 -7.38
C GLN A 126 -1.82 5.66 -7.80
N ALA A 127 -1.42 4.79 -6.86
CA ALA A 127 -1.02 3.41 -7.15
C ALA A 127 -2.11 2.64 -7.88
N ARG A 128 -1.67 1.78 -8.80
CA ARG A 128 -2.53 0.82 -9.50
C ARG A 128 -2.20 -0.62 -9.10
N GLN A 129 -1.05 -0.85 -8.44
CA GLN A 129 -0.72 -2.15 -7.85
C GLN A 129 -0.88 -2.16 -6.33
N VAL A 130 -1.41 -3.27 -5.81
CA VAL A 130 -1.59 -3.51 -4.37
C VAL A 130 -0.26 -3.44 -3.64
N GLU A 131 0.78 -4.01 -4.24
CA GLU A 131 2.13 -3.99 -3.66
C GLU A 131 2.72 -2.59 -3.62
N THR A 132 2.37 -1.69 -4.55
CA THR A 132 2.75 -0.28 -4.48
C THR A 132 2.14 0.41 -3.26
N VAL A 133 0.87 0.12 -2.94
CA VAL A 133 0.20 0.65 -1.74
C VAL A 133 0.86 0.10 -0.48
N LYS A 134 1.09 -1.21 -0.40
CA LYS A 134 1.78 -1.84 0.75
C LYS A 134 3.15 -1.24 0.98
N PHE A 135 3.93 -1.06 -0.09
CA PHE A 135 5.22 -0.39 -0.04
C PHE A 135 5.07 1.04 0.50
N ALA A 136 4.13 1.82 0.00
CA ALA A 136 3.88 3.18 0.46
C ALA A 136 3.50 3.26 1.96
N ILE A 137 2.70 2.31 2.47
CA ILE A 137 2.41 2.20 3.91
C ILE A 137 3.72 1.96 4.67
N LEU A 138 4.52 0.97 4.23
CA LEU A 138 5.79 0.61 4.88
C LEU A 138 6.83 1.74 4.89
N LEU A 139 6.83 2.62 3.88
CA LEU A 139 7.69 3.81 3.87
C LEU A 139 7.49 4.70 5.09
N SER A 140 6.28 4.68 5.67
CA SER A 140 5.91 5.50 6.84
C SER A 140 6.64 5.12 8.12
N ARG A 141 7.40 4.01 8.11
CA ARG A 141 8.27 3.61 9.22
C ARG A 141 9.55 4.43 9.32
N TYR A 142 9.86 5.23 8.31
CA TYR A 142 11.14 5.94 8.19
C TYR A 142 11.02 7.46 8.32
N PHE A 143 9.88 7.97 8.76
CA PHE A 143 9.70 9.39 9.10
C PHE A 143 8.69 9.52 10.24
N ASP A 144 8.63 10.69 10.87
CA ASP A 144 7.65 10.95 11.92
C ASP A 144 6.22 11.02 11.34
N LEU A 145 5.49 9.90 11.46
CA LEU A 145 4.12 9.77 11.01
C LEU A 145 3.14 10.60 11.89
N SER A 146 3.49 10.92 13.14
CA SER A 146 2.58 11.60 14.08
C SER A 146 2.20 13.01 13.62
N GLN A 147 3.02 13.62 12.76
CA GLN A 147 2.80 14.96 12.20
C GLN A 147 2.08 14.93 10.85
N LYS A 148 1.59 13.78 10.40
CA LYS A 148 1.07 13.55 9.04
C LYS A 148 -0.36 13.01 9.06
N GLU A 149 -1.30 13.75 9.66
CA GLU A 149 -2.70 13.36 9.83
C GLU A 149 -3.35 12.79 8.56
N ALA A 150 -3.25 13.49 7.43
CA ALA A 150 -3.83 13.02 6.17
C ALA A 150 -3.25 11.68 5.67
N LEU A 151 -2.00 11.37 6.02
CA LEU A 151 -1.37 10.09 5.69
C LEU A 151 -1.83 9.00 6.65
N ILE A 152 -1.96 9.32 7.94
CA ILE A 152 -2.54 8.43 8.94
C ILE A 152 -3.95 8.03 8.51
N GLU A 153 -4.80 8.99 8.11
CA GLU A 153 -6.16 8.72 7.63
C GLU A 153 -6.18 7.74 6.45
N LEU A 154 -5.30 7.94 5.46
CA LEU A 154 -5.17 7.02 4.33
C LEU A 154 -4.77 5.63 4.80
N ILE A 155 -3.70 5.51 5.59
CA ILE A 155 -3.23 4.22 6.13
C ILE A 155 -4.36 3.54 6.92
N TYR A 156 -5.11 4.33 7.69
CA TYR A 156 -6.22 3.86 8.48
C TYR A 156 -7.32 3.25 7.61
N GLU A 157 -7.74 3.98 6.58
CA GLU A 157 -8.73 3.55 5.58
C GLU A 157 -8.27 2.27 4.87
N TYR A 158 -7.03 2.26 4.36
CA TYR A 158 -6.45 1.09 3.70
C TYR A 158 -6.47 -0.15 4.60
N GLY A 159 -6.14 -0.01 5.89
CA GLY A 159 -6.07 -1.14 6.83
C GLY A 159 -7.39 -1.88 7.06
N THR A 160 -8.53 -1.32 6.66
CA THR A 160 -9.82 -2.05 6.66
C THR A 160 -9.87 -3.17 5.61
N PHE A 161 -8.99 -3.13 4.61
CA PHE A 161 -8.92 -4.16 3.59
C PHE A 161 -7.84 -5.20 3.94
N PRO A 162 -8.11 -6.51 3.78
CA PRO A 162 -7.30 -7.57 4.38
C PRO A 162 -5.84 -7.57 3.92
N ASP A 163 -5.60 -7.21 2.66
CA ASP A 163 -4.24 -7.14 2.10
C ASP A 163 -3.40 -6.04 2.75
N PHE A 164 -4.00 -5.01 3.32
CA PHE A 164 -3.28 -3.88 3.92
C PHE A 164 -3.31 -3.90 5.45
N THR A 165 -4.20 -4.67 6.08
CA THR A 165 -4.39 -4.71 7.54
C THR A 165 -3.08 -4.94 8.29
N TYR A 166 -2.30 -5.94 7.87
CA TYR A 166 -0.99 -6.24 8.50
C TYR A 166 -0.03 -5.04 8.46
N TYR A 167 0.06 -4.39 7.29
CA TYR A 167 0.98 -3.28 7.06
C TYR A 167 0.54 -2.03 7.84
N SER A 168 -0.75 -1.71 7.82
CA SER A 168 -1.31 -0.60 8.58
C SER A 168 -1.03 -0.78 10.08
N LEU A 169 -1.37 -1.94 10.64
CA LEU A 169 -1.10 -2.23 12.05
C LEU A 169 0.38 -2.19 12.39
N LEU A 170 1.26 -2.67 11.49
CA LEU A 170 2.70 -2.62 11.70
C LEU A 170 3.23 -1.19 11.85
N VAL A 171 2.73 -0.24 11.03
CA VAL A 171 3.19 1.15 11.06
C VAL A 171 2.49 1.99 12.12
N LEU A 172 1.26 1.63 12.51
CA LEU A 172 0.53 2.28 13.59
C LEU A 172 0.94 1.78 14.98
N LYS A 173 1.56 0.59 15.10
CA LYS A 173 1.97 0.00 16.40
C LYS A 173 2.78 0.93 17.31
N PRO A 174 3.72 1.74 16.81
CA PRO A 174 4.46 2.69 17.64
C PRO A 174 3.63 3.92 18.09
N MET A 175 2.40 4.07 17.61
CA MET A 175 1.54 5.23 17.85
C MET A 175 0.43 4.89 18.84
N ASP A 176 -0.09 5.91 19.53
CA ASP A 176 -1.24 5.79 20.44
C ASP A 176 -2.53 5.32 19.74
N LEU A 177 -2.56 5.40 18.41
CA LEU A 177 -3.68 4.97 17.57
C LEU A 177 -3.75 3.46 17.34
N TYR A 178 -2.72 2.69 17.73
CA TYR A 178 -2.66 1.26 17.43
C TYR A 178 -3.88 0.48 17.93
N PHE A 179 -4.25 0.65 19.20
CA PHE A 179 -5.37 -0.09 19.80
C PHE A 179 -6.71 0.31 19.18
N ALA A 180 -6.92 1.61 18.95
CA ALA A 180 -8.12 2.09 18.26
C ALA A 180 -8.22 1.53 16.83
N ALA A 181 -7.11 1.44 16.11
CA ALA A 181 -7.06 0.82 14.79
C ALA A 181 -7.39 -0.68 14.84
N MET A 182 -6.86 -1.42 15.82
CA MET A 182 -7.20 -2.84 15.98
C MET A 182 -8.69 -3.05 16.24
N GLU A 183 -9.28 -2.32 17.19
CA GLU A 183 -10.72 -2.41 17.50
C GLU A 183 -11.56 -2.13 16.25
N TYR A 184 -11.24 -1.06 15.53
CA TYR A 184 -11.94 -0.70 14.31
C TYR A 184 -11.77 -1.74 13.20
N TYR A 185 -10.57 -2.26 12.98
CA TYR A 185 -10.32 -3.26 11.95
C TYR A 185 -11.00 -4.59 12.25
N LYS A 186 -11.06 -4.99 13.52
CA LYS A 186 -11.78 -6.20 13.95
C LYS A 186 -13.23 -6.19 13.49
N GLU A 187 -13.87 -5.02 13.51
CA GLU A 187 -15.26 -4.83 13.11
C GLU A 187 -15.45 -4.57 11.61
N ASN A 188 -14.43 -4.04 10.91
CA ASN A 188 -14.59 -3.47 9.57
C ASN A 188 -13.81 -4.17 8.46
N THR A 189 -12.95 -5.15 8.80
CA THR A 189 -12.24 -5.98 7.84
C THR A 189 -12.95 -7.32 7.59
N PHE A 190 -12.41 -8.14 6.68
CA PHE A 190 -12.99 -9.42 6.27
C PHE A 190 -11.89 -10.46 5.97
N SER A 191 -12.28 -11.69 5.63
CA SER A 191 -11.33 -12.76 5.24
C SER A 191 -10.19 -12.96 6.26
N TYR A 192 -8.93 -12.95 5.84
CA TYR A 192 -7.78 -13.06 6.75
C TYR A 192 -7.46 -11.76 7.50
N GLY A 193 -8.08 -10.63 7.16
CA GLY A 193 -7.90 -9.37 7.89
C GLY A 193 -8.22 -9.53 9.37
N SER A 194 -9.35 -10.15 9.72
CA SER A 194 -9.77 -10.32 11.12
C SER A 194 -8.81 -11.23 11.86
N LYS A 195 -8.34 -12.30 11.20
CA LYS A 195 -7.33 -13.22 11.75
C LYS A 195 -5.98 -12.53 11.97
N ILE A 196 -5.61 -11.59 11.11
CA ILE A 196 -4.41 -10.76 11.28
C ILE A 196 -4.55 -9.89 12.53
N VAL A 197 -5.70 -9.21 12.71
CA VAL A 197 -5.95 -8.38 13.90
C VAL A 197 -5.84 -9.23 15.18
N GLU A 198 -6.56 -10.35 15.25
CA GLU A 198 -6.51 -11.29 16.38
C GLU A 198 -5.07 -11.74 16.68
N LYS A 199 -4.31 -12.08 15.65
CA LYS A 199 -2.93 -12.56 15.85
C LYS A 199 -1.96 -11.46 16.25
N MET A 200 -2.23 -10.21 15.85
CA MET A 200 -1.47 -9.03 16.25
C MET A 200 -1.76 -8.65 17.71
N GLU A 201 -3.00 -8.82 18.19
CA GLU A 201 -3.39 -8.63 19.61
C GLU A 201 -2.57 -9.55 20.56
N GLU A 202 -2.23 -10.76 20.11
CA GLU A 202 -1.46 -11.72 20.90
C GLU A 202 0.05 -11.39 21.02
N LYS A 203 0.57 -10.43 20.24
CA LYS A 203 2.01 -10.15 20.08
C LYS A 203 2.47 -8.79 20.61
#